data_AF-A0A0F7UAE0-F1
#
_entry.id   AF-A0A0F7UAE0-F1
#
_cell.length_a   1.000
_cell.length_b   1.000
_cell.length_c   1.000
_cell.angle_alpha   90.00
_cell.angle_beta   90.00
_cell.angle_gamma   90.00
#
_symmetry.space_group_name_H-M   'P 1'
#
loop_
_entity.id
_entity.type
_entity.pdbx_description
1 polymer ?
#
loop_
_entity_poly.entity_id
_entity_poly.type
_entity_poly.pdbx_seq_one_letter_code
_entity_poly.pdbx_strand_id
1 'polypeptide(L)'
;MGILRPRERLLLNALKKEADIRYRGRRMHKRFRSWAQQRVRHYWLPQKVCITSDPQLMDGNYIAASVQKAATLRKHDLELWHGFSKRILELADCLTPQQMGYIFYGYGKSLFRHEELYRGLLPYVVEALPDFHSHALMTVAWALERVRVNDRAVVAQIAEEALAKKDTMRPADFIKIVNCVARMGAAPPSLASALSEELMRVLDEKCSALLFRGAVDHVAVANLYSDPLRLYVLERFTKTAMCCRPMHYQKAFQSAVAIRVLHPHVWQQLSKAVRNFYIRLSLRRIPQRARRPSPLHWDVSNALAKLGVFHRNTFHWGCFWIDIGEIDDRRQCWFVDGPSDFYSSTNEYTEANKLQHRILSELGWSIRRVRWNDWVHLGTDMSAKVEFLRKLRERPPWPSILTDGPRCSRQEMLASLKSARDVQRILKERRERNRQPHSLVMNLG
;
A
#
# COMPACT_ATOMS: atom_id res chain seq x y z
N MET A 1 49.79 -15.72 -9.15
CA MET A 1 48.43 -15.28 -8.71
C MET A 1 47.45 -16.38 -9.08
N GLY A 2 46.74 -16.95 -8.10
CA GLY A 2 45.84 -18.08 -8.35
C GLY A 2 44.71 -17.72 -9.32
N ILE A 3 44.31 -18.68 -10.16
CA ILE A 3 43.18 -18.55 -11.09
C ILE A 3 41.90 -18.35 -10.26
N LEU A 4 41.43 -17.10 -10.17
CA LEU A 4 40.17 -16.77 -9.51
C LEU A 4 39.00 -17.40 -10.28
N ARG A 5 38.11 -18.08 -9.57
CA ARG A 5 36.90 -18.65 -10.16
C ARG A 5 36.04 -17.51 -10.74
N PRO A 6 35.25 -17.75 -11.81
CA PRO A 6 34.44 -16.71 -12.45
C PRO A 6 33.57 -15.91 -11.46
N ARG A 7 32.96 -16.60 -10.49
CA ARG A 7 32.13 -15.99 -9.43
C ARG A 7 32.92 -15.09 -8.47
N GLU A 8 34.14 -15.46 -8.13
CA GLU A 8 35.02 -14.69 -7.25
C GLU A 8 35.53 -13.44 -7.96
N ARG A 9 35.86 -13.56 -9.25
CA ARG A 9 36.23 -12.42 -10.09
C ARG A 9 35.09 -11.41 -10.20
N LEU A 10 33.86 -11.89 -10.43
CA LEU A 10 32.66 -11.05 -10.44
C LEU A 10 32.49 -10.30 -9.10
N LEU A 11 32.62 -11.02 -7.97
CA LEU A 11 32.51 -10.45 -6.64
C LEU A 11 33.57 -9.37 -6.37
N LEU A 12 34.83 -9.62 -6.71
CA LEU A 12 35.92 -8.66 -6.49
C LEU A 12 35.74 -7.39 -7.32
N ASN A 13 35.35 -7.52 -8.58
CA ASN A 13 35.07 -6.38 -9.45
C ASN A 13 33.88 -5.56 -8.92
N ALA A 14 32.82 -6.23 -8.48
CA ALA A 14 31.65 -5.58 -7.89
C ALA A 14 32.01 -4.85 -6.58
N LEU A 15 32.86 -5.44 -5.73
CA LEU A 15 33.33 -4.78 -4.50
C LEU A 15 34.10 -3.49 -4.80
N LYS A 16 35.00 -3.51 -5.80
CA LYS A 16 35.73 -2.30 -6.24
C LYS A 16 34.76 -1.23 -6.75
N LYS A 17 33.80 -1.61 -7.60
CA LYS A 17 32.77 -0.70 -8.13
C LYS A 17 31.91 -0.11 -7.03
N GLU A 18 31.47 -0.92 -6.06
CA GLU A 18 30.67 -0.45 -4.94
C GLU A 18 31.45 0.51 -4.03
N ALA A 19 32.75 0.25 -3.77
CA ALA A 19 33.60 1.14 -2.99
C ALA A 19 33.72 2.52 -3.65
N ASP A 20 33.93 2.55 -4.95
CA ASP A 20 34.02 3.78 -5.74
C ASP A 20 32.67 4.53 -5.79
N ILE A 21 31.55 3.85 -6.06
CA ILE A 21 30.20 4.47 -5.99
C ILE A 21 29.94 5.05 -4.60
N ARG A 22 30.32 4.36 -3.52
CA ARG A 22 30.17 4.88 -2.15
C ARG A 22 31.05 6.11 -1.92
N TYR A 23 32.28 6.09 -2.41
CA TYR A 23 33.20 7.23 -2.31
C TYR A 23 32.66 8.46 -3.03
N ARG A 24 32.25 8.31 -4.30
CA ARG A 24 31.62 9.39 -5.08
C ARG A 24 30.30 9.84 -4.46
N GLY A 25 29.46 8.89 -4.03
CA GLY A 25 28.15 9.16 -3.43
C GLY A 25 28.21 9.93 -2.10
N ARG A 26 29.31 9.81 -1.34
CA ARG A 26 29.57 10.66 -0.16
C ARG A 26 29.78 12.13 -0.53
N ARG A 27 30.34 12.39 -1.72
CA ARG A 27 30.64 13.74 -2.24
C ARG A 27 29.47 14.35 -3.04
N MET A 28 28.53 13.54 -3.52
CA MET A 28 27.40 14.01 -4.33
C MET A 28 26.20 14.52 -3.50
N HIS A 29 25.43 15.43 -4.11
CA HIS A 29 24.25 16.10 -3.55
C HIS A 29 23.22 15.13 -2.93
N LYS A 30 22.32 15.65 -2.07
CA LYS A 30 21.31 14.91 -1.26
C LYS A 30 20.53 13.81 -2.01
N ARG A 31 20.43 13.86 -3.34
CA ARG A 31 19.75 12.89 -4.21
C ARG A 31 20.48 11.54 -4.35
N PHE A 32 21.81 11.45 -4.16
CA PHE A 32 22.60 10.21 -4.27
C PHE A 32 22.91 9.50 -2.94
N ARG A 33 22.24 9.91 -1.85
CA ARG A 33 22.48 9.41 -0.49
C ARG A 33 22.14 7.93 -0.26
N SER A 34 21.40 7.27 -1.15
CA SER A 34 21.03 5.85 -0.99
C SER A 34 22.27 4.94 -0.97
N TRP A 35 23.28 5.25 -1.79
CA TRP A 35 24.53 4.50 -1.86
C TRP A 35 25.44 4.73 -0.65
N ALA A 36 25.40 5.94 -0.08
CA ALA A 36 26.17 6.32 1.11
C ALA A 36 25.51 5.92 2.44
N GLN A 37 24.25 5.45 2.46
CA GLN A 37 23.59 4.98 3.68
C GLN A 37 24.29 3.75 4.27
N GLN A 38 25.15 3.97 5.26
CA GLN A 38 25.62 2.92 6.17
C GLN A 38 24.49 2.61 7.14
N ARG A 39 23.99 1.38 7.13
CA ARG A 39 23.01 0.89 8.10
C ARG A 39 23.67 -0.21 8.91
N VAL A 40 23.69 0.01 10.22
CA VAL A 40 24.33 -0.85 11.23
C VAL A 40 23.59 -2.17 11.45
N ARG A 41 22.45 -2.41 10.78
CA ARG A 41 21.75 -3.69 10.91
C ARG A 41 22.58 -4.77 10.24
N HIS A 42 23.30 -5.56 11.03
CA HIS A 42 23.77 -6.88 10.63
C HIS A 42 22.54 -7.70 10.24
N TYR A 43 22.51 -8.15 8.99
CA TYR A 43 21.50 -9.08 8.51
C TYR A 43 22.22 -10.33 8.04
N TRP A 44 21.69 -11.46 8.46
CA TRP A 44 22.19 -12.76 8.05
C TRP A 44 21.55 -13.09 6.70
N LEU A 45 22.29 -12.87 5.61
CA LEU A 45 21.98 -13.51 4.34
C LEU A 45 22.67 -14.87 4.34
N PRO A 46 22.00 -15.93 3.86
CA PRO A 46 22.66 -17.21 3.61
C PRO A 46 23.88 -17.06 2.69
N GLN A 47 23.87 -16.06 1.81
CA GLN A 47 24.89 -15.82 0.80
C GLN A 47 25.47 -14.40 0.86
N LYS A 48 26.80 -14.28 0.80
CA LYS A 48 27.49 -13.00 0.60
C LYS A 48 27.29 -12.54 -0.85
N VAL A 49 26.62 -11.41 -1.04
CA VAL A 49 26.36 -10.82 -2.37
C VAL A 49 26.78 -9.36 -2.44
N CYS A 50 27.13 -8.89 -3.63
CA CYS A 50 27.37 -7.48 -3.94
C CYS A 50 26.30 -7.00 -4.93
N ILE A 51 25.55 -5.97 -4.53
CA ILE A 51 24.41 -5.43 -5.29
C ILE A 51 24.83 -4.68 -6.57
N THR A 52 26.13 -4.42 -6.77
CA THR A 52 26.63 -3.75 -7.98
C THR A 52 27.18 -4.72 -9.02
N SER A 53 27.15 -6.03 -8.73
CA SER A 53 27.49 -7.05 -9.71
C SER A 53 26.54 -6.93 -10.90
N ASP A 54 27.02 -7.24 -12.10
CA ASP A 54 26.20 -7.21 -13.30
C ASP A 54 25.02 -8.18 -13.15
N PRO A 55 23.75 -7.71 -13.19
CA PRO A 55 22.60 -8.58 -13.13
C PRO A 55 22.62 -9.69 -14.18
N GLN A 56 23.15 -9.45 -15.38
CA GLN A 56 23.16 -10.44 -16.48
C GLN A 56 23.95 -11.72 -16.12
N LEU A 57 24.91 -11.61 -15.20
CA LEU A 57 25.77 -12.72 -14.77
C LEU A 57 25.24 -13.42 -13.51
N MET A 58 24.12 -12.99 -12.95
CA MET A 58 23.57 -13.58 -11.72
C MET A 58 22.76 -14.83 -12.04
N ASP A 59 22.92 -15.87 -11.22
CA ASP A 59 22.01 -17.01 -11.14
C ASP A 59 20.82 -16.70 -10.21
N GLY A 60 19.83 -17.60 -10.15
CA GLY A 60 18.63 -17.45 -9.33
C GLY A 60 18.93 -17.22 -7.83
N ASN A 61 19.93 -17.93 -7.29
CA ASN A 61 20.34 -17.79 -5.89
C ASN A 61 20.95 -16.40 -5.62
N TYR A 62 21.86 -15.95 -6.48
CA TYR A 62 22.57 -14.70 -6.33
C TYR A 62 21.64 -13.50 -6.52
N ILE A 63 20.73 -13.55 -7.50
CA ILE A 63 19.80 -12.44 -7.74
C ILE A 63 18.77 -12.31 -6.62
N ALA A 64 18.21 -13.42 -6.12
CA ALA A 64 17.27 -13.40 -5.00
C ALA A 64 17.91 -12.79 -3.74
N ALA A 65 19.13 -13.21 -3.40
CA ALA A 65 19.89 -12.65 -2.28
C ALA A 65 20.24 -11.16 -2.50
N SER A 66 20.58 -10.77 -3.73
CA SER A 66 20.89 -9.37 -4.09
C SER A 66 19.67 -8.46 -3.96
N VAL A 67 18.51 -8.92 -4.41
CA VAL A 67 17.21 -8.23 -4.25
C VAL A 67 16.87 -8.04 -2.78
N GLN A 68 16.99 -9.09 -1.96
CA GLN A 68 16.73 -9.02 -0.52
C GLN A 68 17.68 -8.05 0.19
N LYS A 69 18.97 -8.07 -0.18
CA LYS A 69 19.99 -7.13 0.31
C LYS A 69 19.64 -5.70 -0.07
N ALA A 70 19.37 -5.44 -1.34
CA ALA A 70 19.05 -4.11 -1.86
C ALA A 70 17.82 -3.51 -1.16
N ALA A 71 16.77 -4.29 -0.97
CA ALA A 71 15.57 -3.88 -0.25
C ALA A 71 15.84 -3.56 1.23
N THR A 72 16.65 -4.39 1.89
CA THR A 72 16.99 -4.20 3.32
C THR A 72 17.86 -2.96 3.54
N LEU A 73 18.75 -2.68 2.60
CA LEU A 73 19.55 -1.46 2.57
C LEU A 73 18.77 -0.24 2.03
N ARG A 74 17.50 -0.41 1.64
CA ARG A 74 16.63 0.64 1.08
C ARG A 74 17.25 1.35 -0.11
N LYS A 75 17.78 0.58 -1.05
CA LYS A 75 18.29 1.11 -2.31
C LYS A 75 17.12 1.52 -3.19
N HIS A 76 17.18 2.74 -3.73
CA HIS A 76 16.14 3.35 -4.57
C HIS A 76 16.66 3.62 -6.00
N ASP A 77 17.71 2.92 -6.40
CA ASP A 77 18.34 3.06 -7.70
C ASP A 77 17.48 2.37 -8.77
N LEU A 78 16.91 3.15 -9.69
CA LEU A 78 15.95 2.63 -10.67
C LEU A 78 16.63 1.70 -11.67
N GLU A 79 17.84 2.03 -12.13
CA GLU A 79 18.59 1.22 -13.08
C GLU A 79 18.90 -0.16 -12.48
N LEU A 80 19.31 -0.18 -11.21
CA LEU A 80 19.53 -1.42 -10.46
C LEU A 80 18.26 -2.30 -10.43
N TRP A 81 17.11 -1.72 -10.05
CA TRP A 81 15.87 -2.49 -9.91
C TRP A 81 15.31 -2.95 -11.27
N HIS A 82 15.45 -2.15 -12.32
CA HIS A 82 15.11 -2.58 -13.68
C HIS A 82 16.05 -3.69 -14.18
N GLY A 83 17.35 -3.58 -13.92
CA GLY A 83 18.33 -4.63 -14.23
C GLY A 83 18.01 -5.95 -13.53
N PHE A 84 17.65 -5.91 -12.25
CA PHE A 84 17.13 -7.08 -11.54
C PHE A 84 15.85 -7.62 -12.18
N SER A 85 14.90 -6.74 -12.53
CA SER A 85 13.62 -7.16 -13.10
C SER A 85 13.83 -7.92 -14.41
N LYS A 86 14.67 -7.40 -15.32
CA LYS A 86 15.00 -8.05 -16.59
C LYS A 86 15.61 -9.43 -16.36
N ARG A 87 16.64 -9.54 -15.53
CA ARG A 87 17.31 -10.81 -15.28
C ARG A 87 16.40 -11.84 -14.61
N ILE A 88 15.54 -11.42 -13.69
CA ILE A 88 14.59 -12.32 -13.03
C ILE A 88 13.62 -12.93 -14.05
N LEU A 89 13.16 -12.15 -15.03
CA LEU A 89 12.29 -12.66 -16.10
C LEU A 89 13.03 -13.64 -17.02
N GLU A 90 14.32 -13.41 -17.31
CA GLU A 90 15.16 -14.36 -18.06
C GLU A 90 15.38 -15.70 -17.33
N LEU A 91 15.24 -15.72 -16.01
CA LEU A 91 15.44 -16.90 -15.16
C LEU A 91 14.13 -17.52 -14.67
N ALA A 92 12.97 -17.01 -15.10
CA ALA A 92 11.69 -17.26 -14.44
C ALA A 92 11.34 -18.75 -14.33
N ASP A 93 11.69 -19.54 -15.34
CA ASP A 93 11.48 -20.98 -15.46
C ASP A 93 12.38 -21.82 -14.54
N CYS A 94 13.51 -21.28 -14.07
CA CYS A 94 14.45 -21.99 -13.22
C CYS A 94 14.45 -21.49 -11.76
N LEU A 95 13.59 -20.54 -11.41
CA LEU A 95 13.50 -20.01 -10.05
C LEU A 95 12.78 -20.99 -9.12
N THR A 96 13.36 -21.25 -7.95
CA THR A 96 12.67 -22.05 -6.92
C THR A 96 11.64 -21.22 -6.16
N PRO A 97 10.62 -21.85 -5.55
CA PRO A 97 9.66 -21.16 -4.67
C PRO A 97 10.29 -20.28 -3.59
N GLN A 98 11.39 -20.74 -3.00
CA GLN A 98 12.13 -19.96 -1.99
C GLN A 98 12.76 -18.70 -2.60
N GLN A 99 13.38 -18.82 -3.78
CA GLN A 99 13.97 -17.68 -4.50
C GLN A 99 12.89 -16.68 -4.91
N MET A 100 11.76 -17.16 -5.45
CA MET A 100 10.60 -16.32 -5.77
C MET A 100 10.11 -15.58 -4.51
N GLY A 101 9.98 -16.27 -3.36
CA GLY A 101 9.61 -15.65 -2.10
C GLY A 101 10.53 -14.49 -1.69
N TYR A 102 11.86 -14.66 -1.81
CA TYR A 102 12.81 -13.58 -1.53
C TYR A 102 12.75 -12.43 -2.54
N ILE A 103 12.51 -12.73 -3.81
CA ILE A 103 12.29 -11.73 -4.86
C ILE A 103 11.05 -10.90 -4.50
N PHE A 104 9.88 -11.51 -4.37
CA PHE A 104 8.64 -10.82 -4.02
C PHE A 104 8.77 -10.03 -2.72
N TYR A 105 9.40 -10.59 -1.68
CA TYR A 105 9.68 -9.86 -0.44
C TYR A 105 10.51 -8.60 -0.69
N GLY A 106 11.59 -8.69 -1.47
CA GLY A 106 12.45 -7.55 -1.77
C GLY A 106 11.71 -6.44 -2.52
N TYR A 107 10.96 -6.80 -3.57
CA TYR A 107 10.17 -5.85 -4.34
C TYR A 107 9.05 -5.20 -3.52
N GLY A 108 8.29 -5.99 -2.75
CA GLY A 108 7.23 -5.49 -1.86
C GLY A 108 7.77 -4.58 -0.73
N LYS A 109 8.97 -4.87 -0.22
CA LYS A 109 9.64 -4.04 0.80
C LYS A 109 10.14 -2.72 0.22
N SER A 110 10.68 -2.74 -1.00
CA SER A 110 11.16 -1.54 -1.69
C SER A 110 10.04 -0.68 -2.27
N LEU A 111 8.82 -1.22 -2.36
CA LEU A 111 7.69 -0.60 -3.07
C LEU A 111 8.05 -0.28 -4.53
N PHE A 112 8.91 -1.10 -5.13
CA PHE A 112 9.32 -0.91 -6.52
C PHE A 112 8.28 -1.54 -7.44
N ARG A 113 7.51 -0.69 -8.11
CA ARG A 113 6.43 -1.13 -8.99
C ARG A 113 6.96 -1.34 -10.40
N HIS A 114 7.09 -2.61 -10.79
CA HIS A 114 7.42 -3.04 -12.15
C HIS A 114 6.39 -4.06 -12.62
N GLU A 115 5.30 -3.58 -13.22
CA GLU A 115 4.13 -4.42 -13.55
C GLU A 115 4.47 -5.62 -14.44
N GLU A 116 5.39 -5.45 -15.39
CA GLU A 116 5.89 -6.54 -16.25
C GLU A 116 6.59 -7.65 -15.46
N LEU A 117 7.32 -7.30 -14.40
CA LEU A 117 7.96 -8.32 -13.56
C LEU A 117 6.91 -9.18 -12.89
N TYR A 118 5.90 -8.55 -12.27
CA TYR A 118 4.86 -9.29 -11.56
C TYR A 118 4.05 -10.15 -12.52
N ARG A 119 3.57 -9.58 -13.63
CA ARG A 119 2.79 -10.34 -14.62
C ARG A 119 3.59 -11.48 -15.25
N GLY A 120 4.87 -11.25 -15.53
CA GLY A 120 5.74 -12.28 -16.10
C GLY A 120 6.04 -13.42 -15.12
N LEU A 121 6.14 -13.14 -13.82
CA LEU A 121 6.43 -14.17 -12.81
C LEU A 121 5.20 -14.92 -12.29
N LEU A 122 4.01 -14.31 -12.28
CA LEU A 122 2.83 -14.90 -11.67
C LEU A 122 2.42 -16.27 -12.25
N PRO A 123 2.53 -16.54 -13.57
CA PRO A 123 2.28 -17.88 -14.11
C PRO A 123 3.17 -18.95 -13.48
N TYR A 124 4.48 -18.69 -13.35
CA TYR A 124 5.43 -19.60 -12.72
C TYR A 124 5.16 -19.78 -11.21
N VAL A 125 4.70 -18.72 -10.54
CA VAL A 125 4.26 -18.81 -9.14
C VAL A 125 3.08 -19.76 -9.02
N VAL A 126 2.06 -19.60 -9.86
CA VAL A 126 0.84 -20.43 -9.85
C VAL A 126 1.20 -21.90 -10.08
N GLU A 127 2.01 -22.19 -11.09
CA GLU A 127 2.47 -23.54 -11.41
C GLU A 127 3.20 -24.20 -10.24
N ALA A 128 4.04 -23.45 -9.53
CA ALA A 128 4.86 -23.97 -8.44
C ALA A 128 4.18 -23.90 -7.05
N LEU A 129 2.94 -23.40 -6.92
CA LEU A 129 2.24 -23.23 -5.63
C LEU A 129 2.33 -24.44 -4.67
N PRO A 130 2.18 -25.70 -5.14
CA PRO A 130 2.30 -26.89 -4.28
C PRO A 130 3.67 -27.03 -3.60
N ASP A 131 4.71 -26.40 -4.12
CA ASP A 131 6.07 -26.45 -3.54
C ASP A 131 6.40 -25.22 -2.68
N PHE A 132 5.53 -24.20 -2.67
CA PHE A 132 5.74 -23.04 -1.81
C PHE A 132 5.53 -23.39 -0.34
N HIS A 133 6.52 -23.06 0.48
CA HIS A 133 6.40 -23.10 1.93
C HIS A 133 5.73 -21.83 2.47
N SER A 134 5.31 -21.89 3.75
CA SER A 134 4.50 -20.86 4.41
C SER A 134 4.96 -19.41 4.21
N HIS A 135 6.27 -19.15 4.36
CA HIS A 135 6.79 -17.79 4.19
C HIS A 135 6.72 -17.32 2.74
N ALA A 136 7.08 -18.19 1.79
CA ALA A 136 7.12 -17.84 0.37
C ALA A 136 5.71 -17.48 -0.12
N LEU A 137 4.69 -18.29 0.20
CA LEU A 137 3.28 -18.00 -0.11
C LEU A 137 2.89 -16.60 0.38
N MET A 138 3.15 -16.33 1.67
CA MET A 138 2.83 -15.05 2.27
C MET A 138 3.55 -13.89 1.58
N THR A 139 4.82 -14.04 1.23
CA THR A 139 5.58 -12.95 0.61
C THR A 139 5.07 -12.56 -0.77
N VAL A 140 4.55 -13.51 -1.55
CA VAL A 140 3.92 -13.21 -2.85
C VAL A 140 2.67 -12.37 -2.63
N ALA A 141 1.68 -12.88 -1.88
CA ALA A 141 0.42 -12.18 -1.62
C ALA A 141 0.65 -10.79 -0.99
N TRP A 142 1.57 -10.71 -0.02
CA TRP A 142 1.95 -9.46 0.64
C TRP A 142 2.60 -8.45 -0.32
N ALA A 143 3.45 -8.91 -1.24
CA ALA A 143 4.07 -8.03 -2.21
C ALA A 143 3.05 -7.48 -3.20
N LEU A 144 2.17 -8.33 -3.74
CA LEU A 144 1.10 -7.93 -4.66
C LEU A 144 0.19 -6.88 -4.02
N GLU A 145 -0.23 -7.08 -2.76
CA GLU A 145 -1.02 -6.09 -2.01
C GLU A 145 -0.29 -4.75 -1.87
N ARG A 146 0.99 -4.79 -1.49
CA ARG A 146 1.76 -3.57 -1.22
C ARG A 146 2.08 -2.75 -2.45
N VAL A 147 2.35 -3.40 -3.57
CA VAL A 147 2.56 -2.72 -4.86
C VAL A 147 1.27 -2.61 -5.68
N ARG A 148 0.17 -3.10 -5.12
CA ARG A 148 -1.21 -3.01 -5.61
C ARG A 148 -1.41 -3.60 -6.99
N VAL A 149 -0.70 -4.67 -7.31
CA VAL A 149 -0.92 -5.42 -8.54
C VAL A 149 -2.22 -6.22 -8.37
N ASN A 150 -3.24 -5.86 -9.14
CA ASN A 150 -4.60 -6.40 -8.99
C ASN A 150 -4.73 -7.77 -9.66
N ASP A 151 -4.20 -8.80 -9.01
CA ASP A 151 -4.42 -10.18 -9.43
C ASP A 151 -5.15 -10.97 -8.32
N ARG A 152 -6.47 -10.75 -8.26
CA ARG A 152 -7.33 -11.37 -7.25
C ARG A 152 -7.36 -12.90 -7.40
N ALA A 153 -7.29 -13.40 -8.63
CA ALA A 153 -7.29 -14.83 -8.90
C ALA A 153 -6.06 -15.51 -8.31
N VAL A 154 -4.87 -14.96 -8.54
CA VAL A 154 -3.64 -15.53 -7.95
C VAL A 154 -3.64 -15.39 -6.42
N VAL A 155 -4.12 -14.27 -5.87
CA VAL A 155 -4.23 -14.11 -4.41
C VAL A 155 -5.20 -15.10 -3.79
N ALA A 156 -6.31 -15.44 -4.47
CA ALA A 156 -7.24 -16.47 -4.04
C ALA A 156 -6.59 -17.87 -4.05
N GLN A 157 -5.89 -18.23 -5.13
CA GLN A 157 -5.17 -19.51 -5.23
C GLN A 157 -4.09 -19.65 -4.14
N ILE A 158 -3.35 -18.58 -3.82
CA ILE A 158 -2.40 -18.59 -2.70
C ILE A 158 -3.09 -18.88 -1.36
N ALA A 159 -4.32 -18.38 -1.18
CA ALA A 159 -5.07 -18.59 0.04
C ALA A 159 -5.68 -20.00 0.14
N GLU A 160 -6.13 -20.56 -0.98
CA GLU A 160 -6.55 -21.96 -1.10
C GLU A 160 -5.37 -22.90 -0.78
N GLU A 161 -4.19 -22.62 -1.35
CA GLU A 161 -2.97 -23.38 -1.05
C GLU A 161 -2.55 -23.26 0.42
N ALA A 162 -2.70 -22.07 1.02
CA ALA A 162 -2.46 -21.87 2.44
C ALA A 162 -3.43 -22.66 3.34
N LEU A 163 -4.69 -22.84 2.91
CA LEU A 163 -5.67 -23.69 3.59
C LEU A 163 -5.33 -25.17 3.43
N ALA A 164 -4.94 -25.61 2.23
CA ALA A 164 -4.50 -26.97 1.98
C ALA A 164 -3.30 -27.36 2.86
N LYS A 165 -2.41 -26.40 3.13
CA LYS A 165 -1.20 -26.58 3.96
C LYS A 165 -1.36 -26.11 5.41
N LYS A 166 -2.58 -25.84 5.89
CA LYS A 166 -2.87 -25.17 7.17
C LYS A 166 -2.08 -25.67 8.38
N ASP A 167 -1.78 -26.96 8.46
CA ASP A 167 -1.07 -27.55 9.60
C ASP A 167 0.43 -27.25 9.63
N THR A 168 1.02 -26.95 8.47
CA THR A 168 2.42 -26.54 8.34
C THR A 168 2.60 -25.02 8.23
N MET A 169 1.50 -24.27 8.15
CA MET A 169 1.53 -22.82 8.05
C MET A 169 1.97 -22.18 9.37
N ARG A 170 2.89 -21.22 9.27
CA ARG A 170 3.23 -20.35 10.41
C ARG A 170 2.05 -19.43 10.70
N PRO A 171 1.59 -19.31 11.96
CA PRO A 171 0.44 -18.46 12.30
C PRO A 171 0.57 -17.02 11.80
N ALA A 172 1.76 -16.43 11.94
CA ALA A 172 2.04 -15.07 11.48
C ALA A 172 1.91 -14.87 9.96
N ASP A 173 2.17 -15.92 9.18
CA ASP A 173 2.06 -15.88 7.73
C ASP A 173 0.62 -16.09 7.28
N PHE A 174 -0.09 -17.05 7.91
CA PHE A 174 -1.51 -17.28 7.64
C PHE A 174 -2.35 -16.03 7.91
N ILE A 175 -2.17 -15.38 9.07
CA ILE A 175 -2.81 -14.09 9.41
C ILE A 175 -2.57 -13.03 8.32
N LYS A 176 -1.34 -12.96 7.78
CA LYS A 176 -1.01 -11.99 6.73
C LYS A 176 -1.67 -12.32 5.40
N ILE A 177 -1.73 -13.59 5.02
CA ILE A 177 -2.41 -14.03 3.80
C ILE A 177 -3.88 -13.64 3.89
N VAL A 178 -4.59 -13.99 4.98
CA VAL A 178 -6.00 -13.61 5.18
C VAL A 178 -6.20 -12.09 5.07
N ASN A 179 -5.35 -11.29 5.71
CA ASN A 179 -5.40 -9.84 5.59
C ASN A 179 -5.12 -9.33 4.16
N CYS A 180 -4.28 -10.00 3.38
CA CYS A 180 -4.03 -9.63 2.00
C CYS A 180 -5.23 -9.97 1.13
N VAL A 181 -5.81 -11.17 1.29
CA VAL A 181 -7.02 -11.61 0.60
C VAL A 181 -8.15 -10.60 0.81
N ALA A 182 -8.42 -10.20 2.07
CA ALA A 182 -9.43 -9.21 2.38
C ALA A 182 -9.15 -7.84 1.75
N ARG A 183 -7.91 -7.34 1.83
CA ARG A 183 -7.52 -6.03 1.28
C ARG A 183 -7.41 -6.00 -0.24
N MET A 184 -7.33 -7.16 -0.87
CA MET A 184 -7.36 -7.33 -2.32
C MET A 184 -8.76 -7.59 -2.87
N GLY A 185 -9.74 -7.88 -2.01
CA GLY A 185 -11.08 -8.30 -2.43
C GLY A 185 -11.07 -9.66 -3.13
N ALA A 186 -10.16 -10.55 -2.72
CA ALA A 186 -9.86 -11.82 -3.40
C ALA A 186 -10.52 -13.04 -2.74
N ALA A 187 -11.58 -12.86 -1.96
CA ALA A 187 -12.30 -13.96 -1.30
C ALA A 187 -13.74 -14.08 -1.83
N PRO A 188 -14.05 -15.06 -2.69
CA PRO A 188 -15.43 -15.49 -2.86
C PRO A 188 -16.01 -15.98 -1.51
N PRO A 189 -17.35 -16.01 -1.33
CA PRO A 189 -17.97 -16.33 -0.04
C PRO A 189 -17.51 -17.65 0.60
N SER A 190 -17.32 -18.71 -0.21
CA SER A 190 -16.83 -20.01 0.27
C SER A 190 -15.41 -19.91 0.84
N LEU A 191 -14.49 -19.27 0.11
CA LEU A 191 -13.11 -19.05 0.57
C LEU A 191 -13.07 -18.14 1.81
N ALA A 192 -13.90 -17.09 1.86
CA ALA A 192 -14.00 -16.22 3.03
C ALA A 192 -14.41 -17.00 4.30
N SER A 193 -15.41 -17.88 4.19
CA SER A 193 -15.86 -18.72 5.29
C SER A 193 -14.77 -19.67 5.76
N ALA A 194 -14.13 -20.41 4.84
CA ALA A 194 -13.06 -21.34 5.16
C ALA A 194 -11.83 -20.67 5.80
N LEU A 195 -11.42 -19.50 5.28
CA LEU A 195 -10.34 -18.71 5.87
C LEU A 195 -10.71 -18.18 7.26
N SER A 196 -11.96 -17.77 7.46
CA SER A 196 -12.43 -17.26 8.75
C SER A 196 -12.44 -18.37 9.81
N GLU A 197 -12.93 -19.56 9.47
CA GLU A 197 -12.96 -20.71 10.38
C GLU A 197 -11.54 -21.15 10.77
N GLU A 198 -10.66 -21.36 9.78
CA GLU A 198 -9.29 -21.77 10.05
C GLU A 198 -8.50 -20.69 10.80
N LEU A 199 -8.74 -19.40 10.50
CA LEU A 199 -8.10 -18.32 11.24
C LEU A 199 -8.54 -18.33 12.70
N MET A 200 -9.80 -18.62 13.02
CA MET A 200 -10.26 -18.74 14.40
C MET A 200 -9.47 -19.82 15.15
N ARG A 201 -9.30 -21.00 14.54
CA ARG A 201 -8.48 -22.10 15.08
C ARG A 201 -7.03 -21.70 15.28
N VAL A 202 -6.40 -21.11 14.25
CA VAL A 202 -5.00 -20.65 14.29
C VAL A 202 -4.79 -19.63 15.41
N LEU A 203 -5.74 -18.71 15.59
CA LEU A 203 -5.65 -17.73 16.66
C LEU A 203 -5.75 -18.42 18.02
N ASP A 204 -6.72 -19.30 18.22
CA ASP A 204 -6.98 -19.92 19.52
C ASP A 204 -5.85 -20.87 19.96
N GLU A 205 -5.42 -21.76 19.07
CA GLU A 205 -4.48 -22.84 19.41
C GLU A 205 -3.01 -22.42 19.32
N LYS A 206 -2.65 -21.60 18.32
CA LYS A 206 -1.25 -21.44 17.87
C LYS A 206 -0.71 -20.02 18.00
N CYS A 207 -1.54 -19.02 18.34
CA CYS A 207 -1.16 -17.62 18.23
C CYS A 207 -0.83 -16.97 19.59
N SER A 208 0.40 -16.49 19.73
CA SER A 208 0.80 -15.64 20.86
C SER A 208 0.18 -14.23 20.79
N ALA A 209 0.11 -13.53 21.93
CA ALA A 209 -0.39 -12.16 21.99
C ALA A 209 0.36 -11.20 21.05
N LEU A 210 1.67 -11.41 20.84
CA LEU A 210 2.48 -10.58 19.95
C LEU A 210 2.12 -10.77 18.48
N LEU A 211 1.71 -11.98 18.08
CA LEU A 211 1.29 -12.27 16.70
C LEU A 211 -0.16 -11.87 16.47
N PHE A 212 -1.02 -12.04 17.49
CA PHE A 212 -2.46 -11.78 17.45
C PHE A 212 -2.79 -10.36 16.98
N ARG A 213 -1.98 -9.35 17.36
CA ARG A 213 -2.16 -7.95 16.90
C ARG A 213 -2.22 -7.81 15.37
N GLY A 214 -1.70 -8.78 14.63
CA GLY A 214 -1.76 -8.83 13.17
C GLY A 214 -3.14 -9.18 12.62
N ALA A 215 -3.96 -9.93 13.37
CA ALA A 215 -5.31 -10.33 12.95
C ALA A 215 -6.36 -9.23 13.11
N VAL A 216 -6.04 -8.17 13.87
CA VAL A 216 -6.89 -6.98 13.98
C VAL A 216 -6.62 -6.07 12.78
N ASP A 217 -7.37 -6.30 11.71
CA ASP A 217 -7.38 -5.48 10.51
C ASP A 217 -8.81 -5.11 10.13
N HIS A 218 -9.10 -3.81 10.07
CA HIS A 218 -10.43 -3.29 9.77
C HIS A 218 -11.05 -3.80 8.46
N VAL A 219 -10.25 -4.07 7.41
CA VAL A 219 -10.79 -4.57 6.15
C VAL A 219 -11.13 -6.05 6.28
N ALA A 220 -10.25 -6.85 6.88
CA ALA A 220 -10.51 -8.27 7.11
C ALA A 220 -11.70 -8.49 8.07
N VAL A 221 -11.73 -7.75 9.18
CA VAL A 221 -12.81 -7.80 10.17
C VAL A 221 -14.16 -7.42 9.55
N ALA A 222 -14.20 -6.40 8.70
CA ALA A 222 -15.45 -5.93 8.09
C ALA A 222 -15.94 -6.84 6.94
N ASN A 223 -15.03 -7.30 6.08
CA ASN A 223 -15.39 -7.90 4.79
C ASN A 223 -15.17 -9.41 4.70
N LEU A 224 -14.34 -10.02 5.56
CA LEU A 224 -13.98 -11.45 5.46
C LEU A 224 -14.40 -12.26 6.68
N TYR A 225 -14.20 -11.74 7.89
CA TYR A 225 -14.43 -12.51 9.12
C TYR A 225 -15.92 -12.81 9.32
N SER A 226 -16.21 -14.02 9.80
CA SER A 226 -17.52 -14.41 10.30
C SER A 226 -17.84 -13.72 11.63
N ASP A 227 -19.11 -13.69 12.02
CA ASP A 227 -19.54 -13.09 13.30
C ASP A 227 -18.83 -13.67 14.52
N PRO A 228 -18.67 -15.01 14.67
CA PRO A 228 -17.89 -15.59 15.77
C PRO A 228 -16.45 -15.08 15.81
N LEU A 229 -15.78 -15.00 14.66
CA LEU A 229 -14.40 -14.50 14.60
C LEU A 229 -14.33 -13.00 14.90
N ARG A 230 -15.30 -12.20 14.45
CA ARG A 230 -15.38 -10.75 14.77
C ARG A 230 -15.49 -10.54 16.27
N LEU A 231 -16.38 -11.26 16.95
CA LEU A 231 -16.53 -11.21 18.41
C LEU A 231 -15.21 -11.59 19.09
N TYR A 232 -14.69 -12.78 18.76
CA TYR A 232 -13.45 -13.29 19.34
C TYR A 232 -12.28 -12.31 19.21
N VAL A 233 -12.08 -11.75 18.01
CA VAL A 233 -10.97 -10.83 17.74
C VAL A 233 -11.13 -9.53 18.52
N LEU A 234 -12.34 -8.96 18.56
CA LEU A 234 -12.58 -7.71 19.28
C LEU A 234 -12.42 -7.89 20.78
N GLU A 235 -12.89 -9.00 21.34
CA GLU A 235 -12.77 -9.31 22.77
C GLU A 235 -11.33 -9.60 23.16
N ARG A 236 -10.64 -10.49 22.43
CA ARG A 236 -9.26 -10.88 22.74
C ARG A 236 -8.29 -9.72 22.60
N PHE A 237 -8.52 -8.79 21.67
CA PHE A 237 -7.68 -7.60 21.54
C PHE A 237 -7.62 -6.79 22.84
N THR A 238 -8.72 -6.69 23.60
CA THR A 238 -8.75 -5.96 24.87
C THR A 238 -7.74 -6.50 25.89
N LYS A 239 -7.49 -7.82 25.85
CA LYS A 239 -6.55 -8.53 26.73
C LYS A 239 -5.11 -8.44 26.23
N THR A 240 -4.90 -8.39 24.91
CA THR A 240 -3.56 -8.33 24.29
C THR A 240 -3.08 -6.91 23.97
N ALA A 241 -3.89 -5.89 24.28
CA ALA A 241 -3.65 -4.50 23.92
C ALA A 241 -2.30 -3.94 24.44
N MET A 242 -1.78 -4.47 25.55
CA MET A 242 -0.50 -4.06 26.12
C MET A 242 0.71 -4.31 25.19
N CYS A 243 0.63 -5.30 24.30
CA CYS A 243 1.70 -5.62 23.34
C CYS A 243 1.62 -4.78 22.04
N CYS A 244 0.65 -3.86 21.96
CA CYS A 244 0.32 -3.15 20.72
C CYS A 244 1.08 -1.83 20.56
N ARG A 245 1.55 -1.60 19.33
CA ARG A 245 2.07 -0.29 18.87
C ARG A 245 0.93 0.61 18.33
N PRO A 246 1.12 1.93 18.20
CA PRO A 246 0.07 2.87 17.74
C PRO A 246 -0.73 2.43 16.51
N MET A 247 -0.07 1.86 15.51
CA MET A 247 -0.75 1.36 14.30
C MET A 247 -1.79 0.26 14.59
N HIS A 248 -1.56 -0.61 15.57
CA HIS A 248 -2.53 -1.67 15.91
C HIS A 248 -3.72 -1.09 16.68
N TYR A 249 -3.49 -0.13 17.57
CA TYR A 249 -4.58 0.61 18.20
C TYR A 249 -5.44 1.32 17.16
N GLN A 250 -4.81 1.89 16.12
CA GLN A 250 -5.55 2.53 15.03
C GLN A 250 -6.41 1.51 14.28
N LYS A 251 -5.85 0.36 13.90
CA LYS A 251 -6.61 -0.71 13.23
C LYS A 251 -7.74 -1.24 14.10
N ALA A 252 -7.52 -1.39 15.41
CA ALA A 252 -8.53 -1.83 16.35
C ALA A 252 -9.67 -0.80 16.48
N PHE A 253 -9.34 0.49 16.54
CA PHE A 253 -10.34 1.56 16.53
C PHE A 253 -11.14 1.56 15.22
N GLN A 254 -10.48 1.45 14.06
CA GLN A 254 -11.14 1.34 12.76
C GLN A 254 -12.03 0.10 12.66
N SER A 255 -11.58 -1.04 13.19
CA SER A 255 -12.36 -2.28 13.22
C SER A 255 -13.61 -2.14 14.09
N ALA A 256 -13.49 -1.53 15.27
CA ALA A 256 -14.62 -1.28 16.14
C ALA A 256 -15.67 -0.35 15.52
N VAL A 257 -15.22 0.72 14.83
CA VAL A 257 -16.13 1.59 14.08
C VAL A 257 -16.80 0.83 12.93
N ALA A 258 -16.04 0.04 12.17
CA ALA A 258 -16.59 -0.76 11.08
C ALA A 258 -17.65 -1.76 11.57
N ILE A 259 -17.38 -2.49 12.65
CA ILE A 259 -18.35 -3.42 13.24
C ILE A 259 -19.57 -2.68 13.79
N ARG A 260 -19.39 -1.57 14.52
CA ARG A 260 -20.52 -0.80 15.06
C ARG A 260 -21.47 -0.28 13.97
N VAL A 261 -20.93 0.10 12.81
CA VAL A 261 -21.70 0.72 11.72
C VAL A 261 -22.27 -0.33 10.77
N LEU A 262 -21.45 -1.29 10.34
CA LEU A 262 -21.82 -2.25 9.28
C LEU A 262 -22.38 -3.57 9.82
N HIS A 263 -22.09 -3.91 11.07
CA HIS A 263 -22.49 -5.16 11.72
C HIS A 263 -23.02 -4.90 13.14
N PRO A 264 -24.05 -4.05 13.31
CA PRO A 264 -24.52 -3.61 14.62
C PRO A 264 -24.98 -4.77 15.52
N HIS A 265 -25.47 -5.87 14.93
CA HIS A 265 -25.85 -7.09 15.64
C HIS A 265 -24.65 -7.76 16.33
N VAL A 266 -23.46 -7.74 15.72
CA VAL A 266 -22.22 -8.21 16.34
C VAL A 266 -21.79 -7.27 17.46
N TRP A 267 -21.85 -5.96 17.21
CA TRP A 267 -21.47 -4.96 18.22
C TRP A 267 -22.30 -5.07 19.51
N GLN A 268 -23.60 -5.35 19.37
CA GLN A 268 -24.52 -5.49 20.50
C GLN A 268 -24.24 -6.73 21.36
N GLN A 269 -23.71 -7.80 20.77
CA GLN A 269 -23.33 -9.02 21.48
C GLN A 269 -22.07 -8.85 22.35
N LEU A 270 -21.23 -7.86 22.07
CA LEU A 270 -20.05 -7.58 22.89
C LEU A 270 -20.43 -7.15 24.31
N SER A 271 -19.72 -7.70 25.29
CA SER A 271 -19.89 -7.30 26.69
C SER A 271 -19.70 -5.79 26.90
N LYS A 272 -20.37 -5.23 27.91
CA LYS A 272 -20.24 -3.81 28.28
C LYS A 272 -18.77 -3.41 28.52
N ALA A 273 -17.97 -4.29 29.11
CA ALA A 273 -16.55 -4.07 29.35
C ALA A 273 -15.76 -3.89 28.05
N VAL A 274 -16.01 -4.75 27.04
CA VAL A 274 -15.34 -4.70 25.74
C VAL A 274 -15.77 -3.46 24.96
N ARG A 275 -17.07 -3.14 24.92
CA ARG A 275 -17.55 -1.90 24.30
C ARG A 275 -16.93 -0.66 24.95
N ASN A 276 -16.85 -0.62 26.28
CA ASN A 276 -16.21 0.48 27.02
C ASN A 276 -14.72 0.62 26.72
N PHE A 277 -14.00 -0.49 26.49
CA PHE A 277 -12.60 -0.44 26.06
C PHE A 277 -12.45 0.32 24.74
N TYR A 278 -13.28 0.00 23.73
CA TYR A 278 -13.22 0.67 22.42
C TYR A 278 -13.73 2.11 22.46
N ILE A 279 -14.70 2.42 23.33
CA ILE A 279 -15.10 3.81 23.59
C ILE A 279 -13.91 4.59 24.15
N ARG A 280 -13.21 4.09 25.18
CA ARG A 280 -12.00 4.75 25.69
C ARG A 280 -10.89 4.84 24.64
N LEU A 281 -10.75 3.83 23.79
CA LEU A 281 -9.78 3.85 22.69
C LEU A 281 -10.07 4.98 21.69
N SER A 282 -11.35 5.24 21.40
CA SER A 282 -11.77 6.34 20.51
C SER A 282 -11.44 7.74 21.05
N LEU A 283 -11.35 7.88 22.38
CA LEU A 283 -10.96 9.11 23.07
C LEU A 283 -9.44 9.24 23.22
N ARG A 284 -8.69 8.16 23.00
CA ARG A 284 -7.24 8.15 23.16
C ARG A 284 -6.58 8.85 21.97
N ARG A 285 -5.63 9.75 22.25
CA ARG A 285 -4.72 10.26 21.22
C ARG A 285 -3.75 9.16 20.78
N ILE A 286 -4.01 8.57 19.62
CA ILE A 286 -3.12 7.58 18.99
C ILE A 286 -2.14 8.34 18.08
N PRO A 287 -0.82 8.27 18.31
CA PRO A 287 0.15 8.93 17.43
C PRO A 287 0.03 8.45 15.98
N GLN A 288 -0.20 9.40 15.07
CA GLN A 288 -0.26 9.17 13.63
C GLN A 288 0.67 10.13 12.90
N ARG A 289 1.08 9.76 11.69
CA ARG A 289 1.80 10.66 10.80
C ARG A 289 0.83 11.74 10.33
N ALA A 290 1.21 13.01 10.50
CA ALA A 290 0.41 14.12 9.99
C ALA A 290 0.17 13.97 8.47
N ARG A 291 -1.10 14.01 8.06
CA ARG A 291 -1.49 14.08 6.65
C ARG A 291 -1.42 15.54 6.21
N ARG A 292 -0.74 15.80 5.11
CA ARG A 292 -0.68 17.13 4.47
C ARG A 292 -1.39 17.04 3.13
N PRO A 293 -2.19 18.05 2.75
CA PRO A 293 -2.81 18.09 1.43
C PRO A 293 -1.76 17.95 0.31
N SER A 294 -2.04 17.11 -0.67
CA SER A 294 -1.18 16.92 -1.86
C SER A 294 -1.29 18.12 -2.83
N PRO A 295 -0.42 18.23 -3.85
CA PRO A 295 -0.59 19.23 -4.90
C PRO A 295 -1.94 19.14 -5.62
N LEU A 296 -2.42 17.92 -5.89
CA LEU A 296 -3.74 17.67 -6.48
C LEU A 296 -4.85 18.14 -5.55
N HIS A 297 -4.75 17.85 -4.25
CA HIS A 297 -5.69 18.31 -3.23
C HIS A 297 -5.79 19.83 -3.23
N TRP A 298 -4.66 20.54 -3.16
CA TRP A 298 -4.67 22.00 -3.18
C TRP A 298 -5.28 22.58 -4.46
N ASP A 299 -5.10 21.90 -5.59
CA ASP A 299 -5.69 22.33 -6.86
C ASP A 299 -7.23 22.22 -6.84
N VAL A 300 -7.76 21.12 -6.30
CA VAL A 300 -9.21 20.94 -6.08
C VAL A 300 -9.74 21.97 -5.08
N SER A 301 -9.04 22.17 -3.95
CA SER A 301 -9.39 23.16 -2.93
C SER A 301 -9.45 24.58 -3.50
N ASN A 302 -8.48 24.97 -4.33
CA ASN A 302 -8.49 26.29 -4.99
C ASN A 302 -9.68 26.45 -5.95
N ALA A 303 -10.04 25.40 -6.69
CA ALA A 303 -11.19 25.43 -7.59
C ALA A 303 -12.51 25.50 -6.80
N LEU A 304 -12.64 24.79 -5.68
CA LEU A 304 -13.78 24.92 -4.77
C LEU A 304 -13.89 26.34 -4.19
N ALA A 305 -12.77 26.95 -3.79
CA ALA A 305 -12.76 28.33 -3.30
C ALA A 305 -13.23 29.32 -4.39
N LYS A 306 -12.80 29.13 -5.64
CA LYS A 306 -13.27 29.93 -6.79
C LYS A 306 -14.75 29.71 -7.12
N LEU A 307 -15.28 28.53 -6.83
CA LEU A 307 -16.71 28.24 -6.92
C LEU A 307 -17.52 28.92 -5.78
N GLY A 308 -16.86 29.51 -4.78
CA GLY A 308 -17.50 30.10 -3.61
C GLY A 308 -17.80 29.10 -2.49
N VAL A 309 -17.20 27.90 -2.52
CA VAL A 309 -17.40 26.90 -1.46
C VAL A 309 -16.37 27.13 -0.35
N PHE A 310 -16.85 27.56 0.82
CA PHE A 310 -16.02 27.68 2.02
C PHE A 310 -15.78 26.31 2.64
N HIS A 311 -14.52 25.95 2.85
CA HIS A 311 -14.16 24.59 3.25
C HIS A 311 -12.90 24.51 4.12
N ARG A 312 -12.80 23.42 4.87
CA ARG A 312 -11.62 23.04 5.65
C ARG A 312 -10.88 21.88 4.97
N ASN A 313 -9.58 22.04 4.80
CA ASN A 313 -8.70 21.00 4.28
C ASN A 313 -8.18 20.07 5.39
N THR A 314 -8.14 18.77 5.09
CA THR A 314 -7.46 17.69 5.81
C THR A 314 -7.66 17.75 7.33
N PHE A 315 -8.70 17.08 7.80
CA PHE A 315 -8.94 16.95 9.24
C PHE A 315 -9.36 15.54 9.62
N HIS A 316 -9.19 15.23 10.90
CA HIS A 316 -9.62 13.96 11.45
C HIS A 316 -11.09 14.00 11.81
N TRP A 317 -11.79 12.92 11.44
CA TRP A 317 -13.12 12.64 11.93
C TRP A 317 -13.18 11.19 12.42
N GLY A 318 -13.32 11.00 13.73
CA GLY A 318 -13.16 9.71 14.37
C GLY A 318 -11.80 9.07 14.03
N CYS A 319 -11.83 7.89 13.42
CA CYS A 319 -10.63 7.15 13.00
C CYS A 319 -10.21 7.43 11.54
N PHE A 320 -10.90 8.32 10.83
CA PHE A 320 -10.68 8.60 9.42
C PHE A 320 -10.14 10.01 9.18
N TRP A 321 -9.58 10.19 7.98
CA TRP A 321 -9.23 11.50 7.44
C TRP A 321 -10.28 11.91 6.43
N ILE A 322 -10.79 13.13 6.57
CA ILE A 322 -11.61 13.81 5.58
C ILE A 322 -10.70 14.75 4.80
N ASP A 323 -10.71 14.66 3.47
CA ASP A 323 -9.83 15.49 2.63
C ASP A 323 -10.30 16.94 2.60
N ILE A 324 -11.57 17.19 2.28
CA ILE A 324 -12.16 18.53 2.28
C ILE A 324 -13.58 18.44 2.86
N GLY A 325 -13.91 19.25 3.86
CA GLY A 325 -15.28 19.37 4.40
C GLY A 325 -15.80 20.79 4.21
N GLU A 326 -17.05 20.93 3.76
CA GLU A 326 -17.69 22.25 3.66
C GLU A 326 -17.96 22.81 5.07
N ILE A 327 -17.84 24.13 5.22
CA ILE A 327 -18.08 24.80 6.51
C ILE A 327 -19.58 25.00 6.74
N ASP A 328 -20.31 25.35 5.68
CA ASP A 328 -21.73 25.70 5.75
C ASP A 328 -22.63 24.49 6.00
N ASP A 329 -22.31 23.33 5.40
CA ASP A 329 -22.94 22.05 5.69
C ASP A 329 -21.89 21.03 6.15
N ARG A 330 -21.88 20.76 7.46
CA ARG A 330 -20.92 19.85 8.11
C ARG A 330 -21.06 18.39 7.67
N ARG A 331 -22.10 18.02 6.91
CA ARG A 331 -22.26 16.68 6.34
C ARG A 331 -21.65 16.56 4.95
N GLN A 332 -21.38 17.66 4.24
CA GLN A 332 -20.79 17.62 2.90
C GLN A 332 -19.28 17.47 2.99
N CYS A 333 -18.74 16.48 2.29
CA CYS A 333 -17.31 16.35 2.12
C CYS A 333 -16.90 15.89 0.73
N TRP A 334 -15.66 16.21 0.39
CA TRP A 334 -15.03 15.89 -0.86
C TRP A 334 -13.78 15.06 -0.58
N PHE A 335 -13.66 13.94 -1.28
CA PHE A 335 -12.46 13.11 -1.32
C PHE A 335 -11.72 13.36 -2.63
N VAL A 336 -10.40 13.53 -2.52
CA VAL A 336 -9.53 13.76 -3.67
C VAL A 336 -8.74 12.49 -3.93
N ASP A 337 -9.26 11.66 -4.83
CA ASP A 337 -8.73 10.32 -5.08
C ASP A 337 -7.53 10.39 -6.03
N GLY A 338 -6.33 10.29 -5.46
CA GLY A 338 -5.08 10.20 -6.19
C GLY A 338 -4.85 8.83 -6.83
N PRO A 339 -3.76 8.65 -7.61
CA PRO A 339 -3.40 7.34 -8.15
C PRO A 339 -3.19 6.26 -7.07
N SER A 340 -2.94 6.69 -5.83
CA SER A 340 -2.78 5.81 -4.69
C SER A 340 -4.09 5.34 -4.05
N ASP A 341 -5.24 5.70 -4.58
CA ASP A 341 -6.53 5.25 -4.08
C ASP A 341 -7.06 4.03 -4.85
N PHE A 342 -6.37 3.69 -5.94
CA PHE A 342 -6.69 2.62 -6.88
C PHE A 342 -5.64 1.50 -6.88
N TYR A 343 -6.02 0.34 -7.40
CA TYR A 343 -5.05 -0.66 -7.79
C TYR A 343 -4.22 -0.20 -8.98
N SER A 344 -2.99 -0.70 -9.02
CA SER A 344 -1.99 -0.34 -10.01
C SER A 344 -2.50 -0.54 -11.44
N SER A 345 -2.52 0.55 -12.20
CA SER A 345 -2.83 0.57 -13.63
C SER A 345 -4.31 0.29 -13.92
N THR A 346 -5.20 0.57 -12.96
CA THR A 346 -6.64 0.38 -13.06
C THR A 346 -7.39 1.60 -12.50
N ASN A 347 -8.70 1.67 -12.76
CA ASN A 347 -9.62 2.58 -12.08
C ASN A 347 -10.40 1.89 -10.95
N GLU A 348 -9.93 0.73 -10.48
CA GLU A 348 -10.56 0.00 -9.38
C GLU A 348 -10.05 0.51 -8.05
N TYR A 349 -10.96 0.89 -7.15
CA TYR A 349 -10.62 1.34 -5.81
C TYR A 349 -10.09 0.18 -4.97
N THR A 350 -9.16 0.49 -4.06
CA THR A 350 -8.78 -0.50 -3.05
C THR A 350 -9.92 -0.77 -2.07
N GLU A 351 -9.98 -1.98 -1.52
CA GLU A 351 -11.02 -2.36 -0.54
C GLU A 351 -11.00 -1.48 0.73
N ALA A 352 -9.83 -0.93 1.09
CA ALA A 352 -9.75 0.03 2.20
C ALA A 352 -10.50 1.34 1.90
N ASN A 353 -10.39 1.85 0.67
CA ASN A 353 -11.11 3.05 0.24
C ASN A 353 -12.62 2.79 0.13
N LYS A 354 -13.02 1.63 -0.40
CA LYS A 354 -14.43 1.21 -0.44
C LYS A 354 -15.02 1.09 0.96
N LEU A 355 -14.30 0.48 1.90
CA LEU A 355 -14.73 0.35 3.29
C LEU A 355 -14.87 1.73 3.96
N GLN A 356 -13.87 2.60 3.83
CA GLN A 356 -13.94 3.96 4.39
C GLN A 356 -15.13 4.73 3.82
N HIS A 357 -15.35 4.66 2.52
CA HIS A 357 -16.48 5.30 1.85
C HIS A 357 -17.82 4.83 2.42
N ARG A 358 -18.00 3.52 2.52
CA ARG A 358 -19.22 2.91 3.04
C ARG A 358 -19.48 3.35 4.48
N ILE A 359 -18.50 3.21 5.36
CA ILE A 359 -18.65 3.59 6.78
C ILE A 359 -19.03 5.06 6.94
N LEU A 360 -18.36 5.97 6.22
CA LEU A 360 -18.67 7.40 6.31
C LEU A 360 -20.06 7.72 5.77
N SER A 361 -20.47 7.08 4.67
CA SER A 361 -21.81 7.25 4.08
C SER A 361 -22.90 6.79 5.06
N GLU A 362 -22.75 5.61 5.66
CA GLU A 362 -23.68 5.06 6.67
C GLU A 362 -23.69 5.91 7.97
N LEU A 363 -22.63 6.66 8.25
CA LEU A 363 -22.57 7.63 9.34
C LEU A 363 -23.20 8.99 8.97
N GLY A 364 -23.78 9.13 7.78
CA GLY A 364 -24.52 10.30 7.33
C GLY A 364 -23.70 11.36 6.60
N TRP A 365 -22.48 11.04 6.15
CA TRP A 365 -21.71 11.94 5.29
C TRP A 365 -22.23 11.93 3.85
N SER A 366 -22.43 13.12 3.30
CA SER A 366 -22.68 13.35 1.87
C SER A 366 -21.34 13.45 1.16
N ILE A 367 -20.88 12.33 0.61
CA ILE A 367 -19.53 12.21 0.03
C ILE A 367 -19.55 12.49 -1.48
N ARG A 368 -18.66 13.37 -1.92
CA ARG A 368 -18.31 13.58 -3.34
C ARG A 368 -16.86 13.19 -3.58
N ARG A 369 -16.57 12.67 -4.76
CA ARG A 369 -15.22 12.20 -5.11
C ARG A 369 -14.71 12.88 -6.38
N VAL A 370 -13.50 13.42 -6.29
CA VAL A 370 -12.76 13.97 -7.43
C VAL A 370 -11.64 12.99 -7.76
N ARG A 371 -11.83 12.20 -8.82
CA ARG A 371 -10.83 11.24 -9.29
C ARG A 371 -9.71 11.97 -10.03
N TRP A 372 -8.47 11.60 -9.75
CA TRP A 372 -7.30 12.23 -10.37
C TRP A 372 -7.34 12.16 -11.90
N ASN A 373 -7.87 11.08 -12.48
CA ASN A 373 -7.85 10.90 -13.92
C ASN A 373 -8.79 11.90 -14.61
N ASP A 374 -10.04 11.98 -14.12
CA ASP A 374 -11.02 12.98 -14.54
C ASP A 374 -10.47 14.41 -14.39
N TRP A 375 -9.78 14.68 -13.27
CA TRP A 375 -9.22 15.99 -12.98
C TRP A 375 -8.07 16.39 -13.92
N VAL A 376 -7.22 15.43 -14.29
CA VAL A 376 -6.03 15.66 -15.14
C VAL A 376 -6.44 16.00 -16.57
N HIS A 377 -7.54 15.44 -17.07
CA HIS A 377 -8.06 15.78 -18.41
C HIS A 377 -8.47 17.25 -18.55
N LEU A 378 -8.76 17.94 -17.44
CA LEU A 378 -9.04 19.39 -17.42
C LEU A 378 -7.76 20.24 -17.51
N GLY A 379 -6.57 19.62 -17.45
CA GLY A 379 -5.29 20.28 -17.63
C GLY A 379 -5.03 21.40 -16.61
N THR A 380 -4.70 22.59 -17.12
CA THR A 380 -4.49 23.80 -16.28
C THR A 380 -5.63 24.81 -16.37
N ASP A 381 -6.72 24.48 -17.06
CA ASP A 381 -7.88 25.36 -17.21
C ASP A 381 -8.66 25.39 -15.89
N MET A 382 -8.63 26.53 -15.22
CA MET A 382 -9.31 26.70 -13.95
C MET A 382 -10.83 26.90 -14.13
N SER A 383 -11.28 27.47 -15.23
CA SER A 383 -12.71 27.65 -15.50
C SER A 383 -13.39 26.30 -15.74
N ALA A 384 -12.75 25.43 -16.52
CA ALA A 384 -13.21 24.05 -16.72
C ALA A 384 -13.25 23.25 -15.41
N LYS A 385 -12.25 23.43 -14.52
CA LYS A 385 -12.22 22.81 -13.18
C LYS A 385 -13.34 23.28 -12.27
N VAL A 386 -13.63 24.58 -12.25
CA VAL A 386 -14.74 25.16 -11.49
C VAL A 386 -16.07 24.62 -12.00
N GLU A 387 -16.26 24.58 -13.32
CA GLU A 387 -17.47 24.04 -13.95
C GLU A 387 -17.65 22.55 -13.63
N PHE A 388 -16.57 21.76 -13.69
CA PHE A 388 -16.60 20.35 -13.29
C PHE A 388 -17.07 20.18 -11.84
N LEU A 389 -16.56 20.97 -10.90
CA LEU A 389 -16.95 20.90 -9.50
C LEU A 389 -18.38 21.38 -9.25
N ARG A 390 -18.85 22.41 -9.99
CA ARG A 390 -20.25 22.86 -9.97
C ARG A 390 -21.20 21.72 -10.33
N LYS A 391 -20.97 21.11 -11.50
CA LYS A 391 -21.76 19.95 -11.96
C LYS A 391 -21.68 18.77 -10.98
N LEU A 392 -20.51 18.53 -10.39
CA LEU A 392 -20.33 17.46 -9.40
C LEU A 392 -21.08 17.77 -8.09
N ARG A 393 -21.21 19.04 -7.70
CA ARG A 393 -21.96 19.49 -6.51
C ARG A 393 -23.47 19.35 -6.68
N GLU A 394 -23.98 19.60 -7.88
CA GLU A 394 -25.41 19.52 -8.21
C GLU A 394 -25.95 18.09 -8.26
N ARG A 395 -25.10 17.11 -8.56
CA ARG A 395 -25.46 15.68 -8.55
C ARG A 395 -25.80 15.20 -7.13
N PRO A 396 -26.54 14.10 -6.95
CA PRO A 396 -26.61 13.45 -5.64
C PRO A 396 -25.21 13.05 -5.14
N PRO A 397 -25.00 12.95 -3.81
CA PRO A 397 -23.78 12.35 -3.26
C PRO A 397 -23.56 10.94 -3.81
N TRP A 398 -22.32 10.46 -3.75
CA TRP A 398 -22.02 9.10 -4.18
C TRP A 398 -22.77 8.07 -3.32
N PRO A 399 -23.29 6.97 -3.90
CA PRO A 399 -23.92 5.88 -3.15
C PRO A 399 -23.01 5.31 -2.07
N SER A 400 -23.57 4.70 -1.02
CA SER A 400 -22.77 4.14 0.09
C SER A 400 -21.85 2.99 -0.34
N ILE A 401 -22.21 2.28 -1.41
CA ILE A 401 -21.33 1.30 -2.05
C ILE A 401 -20.52 2.02 -3.14
N LEU A 402 -19.22 2.14 -2.91
CA LEU A 402 -18.30 2.78 -3.85
C LEU A 402 -18.08 1.88 -5.06
N THR A 403 -18.50 2.35 -6.24
CA THR A 403 -18.29 1.66 -7.51
C THR A 403 -16.95 2.02 -8.14
N ASP A 404 -16.37 1.05 -8.85
CA ASP A 404 -15.12 1.23 -9.58
C ASP A 404 -15.33 2.12 -10.82
N GLY A 405 -14.27 2.79 -11.28
CA GLY A 405 -14.33 3.58 -12.50
C GLY A 405 -14.39 2.72 -13.77
N PRO A 406 -14.67 3.34 -14.93
CA PRO A 406 -14.70 2.61 -16.20
C PRO A 406 -13.38 1.88 -16.43
N ARG A 407 -13.47 0.67 -17.00
CA ARG A 407 -12.27 -0.09 -17.39
C ARG A 407 -11.48 0.73 -18.40
N CYS A 408 -10.17 0.65 -18.27
CA CYS A 408 -9.22 1.42 -19.08
C CYS A 408 -8.03 0.50 -19.38
N SER A 409 -7.51 0.60 -20.59
CA SER A 409 -6.32 -0.14 -20.98
C SER A 409 -5.09 0.37 -20.22
N ARG A 410 -4.06 -0.48 -20.12
CA ARG A 410 -2.79 -0.10 -19.49
C ARG A 410 -2.13 1.09 -20.20
N GLN A 411 -2.21 1.14 -21.52
CA GLN A 411 -1.59 2.21 -22.33
C GLN A 411 -2.24 3.56 -22.04
N GLU A 412 -3.57 3.61 -22.03
CA GLU A 412 -4.33 4.81 -21.66
C GLU A 412 -4.03 5.25 -20.22
N MET A 413 -3.92 4.30 -19.29
CA MET A 413 -3.58 4.61 -17.90
C MET A 413 -2.16 5.18 -17.75
N LEU A 414 -1.18 4.63 -18.47
CA LEU A 414 0.18 5.15 -18.50
C LEU A 414 0.25 6.54 -19.14
N ALA A 415 -0.50 6.77 -20.21
CA ALA A 415 -0.62 8.09 -20.85
C ALA A 415 -1.23 9.11 -19.89
N SER A 416 -2.27 8.72 -19.16
CA SER A 416 -2.92 9.55 -18.14
C SER A 416 -1.98 9.91 -17.00
N LEU A 417 -1.20 8.93 -16.50
CA LEU A 417 -0.18 9.17 -15.47
C LEU A 417 0.94 10.09 -15.96
N LYS A 418 1.33 9.99 -17.23
CA LYS A 418 2.31 10.90 -17.86
C LYS A 418 1.75 12.32 -17.93
N SER A 419 0.53 12.47 -18.44
CA SER A 419 -0.19 13.76 -18.47
C SER A 419 -0.31 14.39 -17.08
N ALA A 420 -0.65 13.58 -16.07
CA ALA A 420 -0.74 14.04 -14.68
C ALA A 420 0.59 14.61 -14.16
N ARG A 421 1.71 13.97 -14.49
CA ARG A 421 3.06 14.46 -14.14
C ARG A 421 3.39 15.76 -14.87
N ASP A 422 3.05 15.85 -16.15
CA ASP A 422 3.29 17.05 -16.94
C ASP A 422 2.48 18.25 -16.42
N VAL A 423 1.19 18.06 -16.12
CA VAL A 423 0.33 19.09 -15.49
C VAL A 423 0.91 19.53 -14.15
N GLN A 424 1.33 18.58 -13.30
CA GLN A 424 1.95 18.90 -12.01
C GLN A 424 3.25 19.69 -12.16
N ARG A 425 4.08 19.36 -13.16
CA ARG A 425 5.31 20.11 -13.48
C ARG A 425 4.98 21.56 -13.86
N ILE A 426 4.05 21.76 -14.79
CA ILE A 426 3.63 23.11 -15.24
C ILE A 426 3.08 23.93 -14.07
N LEU A 427 2.22 23.34 -13.24
CA LEU A 427 1.66 24.03 -12.06
C LEU A 427 2.75 24.39 -11.05
N LYS A 428 3.73 23.52 -10.86
CA LYS A 428 4.89 23.79 -9.99
C LYS A 428 5.72 24.95 -10.53
N GLU A 429 6.05 24.95 -11.81
CA GLU A 429 6.80 26.04 -12.47
C GLU A 429 6.06 27.38 -12.39
N ARG A 430 4.73 27.38 -12.58
CA ARG A 430 3.90 28.59 -12.36
C ARG A 430 3.98 29.10 -10.93
N ARG A 431 3.91 28.21 -9.93
CA ARG A 431 4.05 28.58 -8.51
C ARG A 431 5.44 29.12 -8.19
N GLU A 432 6.49 28.56 -8.78
CA GLU A 432 7.87 29.03 -8.57
C GLU A 432 8.10 30.38 -9.24
N ARG A 433 7.57 30.63 -10.44
CA ARG A 433 7.57 31.96 -11.10
C ARG A 433 6.84 33.00 -10.26
N ASN A 434 5.64 32.69 -9.78
CA ASN A 434 4.86 33.61 -8.94
C ASN A 434 5.45 33.81 -7.53
N ARG A 435 6.44 33.00 -7.13
CA ARG A 435 7.21 33.17 -5.90
C ARG A 435 8.49 33.98 -6.10
N GLN A 436 8.89 34.27 -7.34
CA GLN A 436 9.99 35.23 -7.56
C GLN A 436 9.51 36.60 -7.10
N PRO A 437 10.22 37.24 -6.17
CA PRO A 437 9.78 38.52 -5.62
C PRO A 437 9.82 39.61 -6.70
N HIS A 438 8.83 40.50 -6.66
CA HIS A 438 8.94 41.88 -7.15
C HIS A 438 10.03 42.66 -6.38
N SER A 439 11.26 42.13 -6.28
CA SER A 439 12.42 42.82 -5.72
C SER A 439 13.42 43.09 -6.85
N LEU A 440 13.01 43.96 -7.76
CA LEU A 440 13.86 44.83 -8.58
C LEU A 440 12.97 46.00 -9.04
N VAL A 441 12.22 46.60 -8.10
CA VAL A 441 11.90 48.03 -8.24
C VAL A 441 13.16 48.73 -7.78
N MET A 442 13.84 49.35 -8.73
CA MET A 442 15.03 50.14 -8.53
C MET A 442 14.77 51.19 -7.45
N ASN A 443 15.62 51.21 -6.42
CA ASN A 443 15.97 52.49 -5.81
C ASN A 443 16.80 53.25 -6.85
N LEU A 444 16.13 54.08 -7.64
CA LEU A 444 16.72 55.21 -8.34
C LEU A 444 15.71 56.35 -8.26
N GLY A 445 16.05 57.37 -7.48
CA GLY A 445 15.23 58.55 -7.17
C GLY A 445 15.28 58.87 -5.70
#